data_AF-A0A2Z3IDI3-F1
#
_entry.id   AF-A0A2Z3IDI3-F1
#
_cell.length_a   1.000
_cell.length_b   1.000
_cell.length_c   1.000
_cell.angle_alpha   90.00
_cell.angle_beta   90.00
_cell.angle_gamma   90.00
#
_symmetry.space_group_name_H-M   'P 1'
#
loop_
_entity.id
_entity.type
_entity.pdbx_description
1 polymer ?
#
loop_
_entity_poly.entity_id
_entity_poly.type
_entity_poly.pdbx_seq_one_letter_code
_entity_poly.pdbx_strand_id
1 'polypeptide(L)'
;MADEQPEKTKSSFFKESTQAKSQGVIKDSKLNILIRNFYINRDFRNSSHNSYGAKKAQSYQEEWGQGFIGSYQSGFTQGTIGFGVDAIGMYGFRLDSGKGRAGGQLFPRNSNKKPEKDFSRAGIAAKARLSNTIVKYGEQMVATPVFDTNDGRLLPETATGLLIESNEIDKLQLTFGRFTALSARNQSGQDTQVNSMLGYKQHNGKGLKSINLAGANYQFTNNLLASAYFSDVKDFWKKQYLGADYVLPLTNDQELNFNFDYYHVKAQGDMKRVYKIDSNTWSLTGAYTIDAHTFLLGYQSSSGKGGMPYGIEGKDAVYLGNSSQVSDYNNEGEKSWQASYTIKLDKFGLPGLSIINRYVRGDNIANSWTKLKSGKGKEWEYNLDARYVVQSGPAKDLSFRVRHATYRSSALDDRNEVRLIVQYPLNIL
;
A
#
# COMPACT_ATOMS: atom_id res chain seq x y z
N MET A 1 48.60 0.67 -43.84
CA MET A 1 48.30 0.74 -42.39
C MET A 1 46.94 1.41 -42.31
N ALA A 2 45.91 0.61 -42.05
CA ALA A 2 44.52 1.07 -42.05
C ALA A 2 44.19 1.63 -40.66
N ASP A 3 43.69 2.86 -40.62
CA ASP A 3 43.18 3.53 -39.43
C ASP A 3 41.93 2.81 -38.89
N GLU A 4 42.00 2.34 -37.65
CA GLU A 4 40.86 1.94 -36.85
C GLU A 4 40.14 3.19 -36.33
N GLN A 5 38.94 3.44 -36.86
CA GLN A 5 38.00 4.41 -36.29
C GLN A 5 37.30 3.78 -35.07
N PRO A 6 37.17 4.48 -33.93
CA PRO A 6 36.43 3.95 -32.79
C PRO A 6 34.93 3.88 -33.11
N GLU A 7 34.35 2.69 -32.92
CA GLU A 7 32.91 2.45 -33.02
C GLU A 7 32.13 3.43 -32.13
N LYS A 8 31.37 4.33 -32.77
CA LYS A 8 30.33 5.10 -32.09
C LYS A 8 29.29 4.11 -31.55
N THR A 9 29.29 3.85 -30.25
CA THR A 9 28.19 3.21 -29.53
C THR A 9 26.92 4.00 -29.80
N LYS A 10 26.08 3.50 -30.71
CA LYS A 10 24.72 4.00 -30.89
C LYS A 10 24.01 3.81 -29.55
N SER A 11 23.66 4.91 -28.89
CA SER A 11 22.75 4.90 -27.75
C SER A 11 21.45 4.23 -28.23
N SER A 12 21.26 2.95 -27.91
CA SER A 12 20.04 2.22 -28.23
C SER A 12 18.93 2.77 -27.34
N PHE A 13 17.88 3.30 -27.98
CA PHE A 13 16.65 3.70 -27.28
C PHE A 13 15.95 2.51 -26.61
N PHE A 14 16.20 1.29 -27.12
CA PHE A 14 15.67 0.05 -26.57
C PHE A 14 16.63 -0.57 -25.56
N LYS A 15 16.07 -1.07 -24.46
CA LYS A 15 16.79 -1.77 -23.41
C LYS A 15 17.14 -3.20 -23.84
N GLU A 16 18.30 -3.69 -23.40
CA GLU A 16 18.72 -5.07 -23.65
C GLU A 16 17.72 -6.08 -23.05
N SER A 17 17.42 -7.15 -23.79
CA SER A 17 16.43 -8.17 -23.41
C SER A 17 16.85 -8.95 -22.16
N THR A 18 16.05 -8.86 -21.10
CA THR A 18 16.20 -9.69 -19.90
C THR A 18 15.78 -11.14 -20.12
N GLN A 19 14.89 -11.41 -21.09
CA GLN A 19 14.54 -12.78 -21.47
C GLN A 19 15.73 -13.52 -22.09
N ALA A 20 16.56 -12.84 -22.88
CA ALA A 20 17.78 -13.43 -23.45
C ALA A 20 18.78 -13.87 -22.36
N LYS A 21 18.68 -13.30 -21.15
CA LYS A 21 19.54 -13.61 -20.00
C LYS A 21 18.99 -14.71 -19.08
N SER A 22 17.83 -15.28 -19.38
CA SER A 22 17.19 -16.31 -18.53
C SER A 22 18.08 -17.55 -18.37
N GLN A 23 18.29 -18.00 -17.12
CA GLN A 23 19.05 -19.21 -16.80
C GLN A 23 18.17 -20.45 -16.66
N GLY A 24 16.86 -20.30 -16.92
CA GLY A 24 15.89 -21.40 -16.90
C GLY A 24 15.06 -21.42 -15.62
N VAL A 25 14.01 -22.25 -15.64
CA VAL A 25 12.96 -22.29 -14.61
C VAL A 25 13.54 -22.53 -13.21
N ILE A 26 14.43 -23.50 -13.05
CA ILE A 26 14.94 -23.90 -11.73
C ILE A 26 16.03 -22.97 -11.22
N LYS A 27 16.97 -22.55 -12.09
CA LYS A 27 18.12 -21.74 -11.67
C LYS A 27 17.73 -20.33 -11.22
N ASP A 28 16.71 -19.75 -11.85
CA ASP A 28 16.21 -18.42 -11.51
C ASP A 28 15.01 -18.47 -10.54
N SER A 29 14.69 -19.64 -9.98
CA SER A 29 13.61 -19.77 -8.99
C SER A 29 13.98 -19.10 -7.67
N LYS A 30 12.99 -18.48 -7.03
CA LYS A 30 13.09 -17.93 -5.68
C LYS A 30 11.98 -18.47 -4.80
N LEU A 31 12.30 -18.86 -3.58
CA LEU A 31 11.33 -19.24 -2.55
C LEU A 31 11.61 -18.49 -1.26
N ASN A 32 10.65 -17.66 -0.84
CA ASN A 32 10.75 -16.90 0.39
C ASN A 32 9.60 -17.25 1.33
N ILE A 33 9.86 -17.30 2.63
CA ILE A 33 8.85 -17.45 3.66
C ILE A 33 9.01 -16.30 4.65
N LEU A 34 8.02 -15.42 4.71
CA LEU A 34 7.94 -14.39 5.74
C LEU A 34 7.15 -14.91 6.93
N ILE A 35 7.82 -15.02 8.08
CA ILE A 35 7.20 -15.29 9.37
C ILE A 35 6.83 -13.95 10.00
N ARG A 36 5.56 -13.74 10.35
CA ARG A 36 5.06 -12.47 10.89
C ARG A 36 4.24 -12.67 12.16
N ASN A 37 4.74 -12.19 13.28
CA ASN A 37 3.95 -12.01 14.49
C ASN A 37 3.36 -10.60 14.52
N PHE A 38 2.06 -10.47 14.75
CA PHE A 38 1.36 -9.18 14.70
C PHE A 38 0.41 -9.05 15.89
N TYR A 39 0.70 -8.09 16.76
CA TYR A 39 -0.20 -7.62 17.80
C TYR A 39 -0.75 -6.24 17.42
N ILE A 40 -2.05 -6.03 17.60
CA ILE A 40 -2.70 -4.73 17.48
C ILE A 40 -3.62 -4.49 18.67
N ASN A 41 -3.55 -3.28 19.23
CA ASN A 41 -4.51 -2.76 20.18
C ASN A 41 -4.96 -1.38 19.73
N ARG A 42 -6.26 -1.16 19.67
CA ARG A 42 -6.90 0.12 19.36
C ARG A 42 -7.89 0.43 20.48
N ASP A 43 -7.55 1.39 21.31
CA ASP A 43 -8.37 1.87 22.42
C ASP A 43 -9.16 3.11 21.99
N PHE A 44 -10.50 3.02 22.02
CA PHE A 44 -11.38 4.13 21.65
C PHE A 44 -11.61 5.04 22.85
N ARG A 45 -11.27 6.32 22.73
CA ARG A 45 -11.31 7.28 23.85
C ARG A 45 -12.69 7.93 24.02
N ASN A 46 -13.49 7.96 22.97
CA ASN A 46 -14.88 8.41 23.00
C ASN A 46 -15.77 7.40 22.25
N SER A 47 -16.48 6.55 22.98
CA SER A 47 -17.32 5.50 22.38
C SER A 47 -18.72 6.02 22.02
N SER A 48 -18.82 7.20 21.40
CA SER A 48 -20.10 7.84 21.07
C SER A 48 -20.70 7.30 19.76
N HIS A 49 -19.88 6.70 18.88
CA HIS A 49 -20.37 6.11 17.63
C HIS A 49 -20.31 4.59 17.66
N ASN A 50 -21.47 3.96 17.40
CA ASN A 50 -21.60 2.54 17.06
C ASN A 50 -21.04 2.29 15.66
N SER A 51 -19.73 2.46 15.50
CA SER A 51 -18.99 2.02 14.32
C SER A 51 -19.26 0.52 14.15
N TYR A 52 -20.02 0.12 13.12
CA TYR A 52 -20.37 -1.28 12.76
C TYR A 52 -21.58 -1.95 13.45
N GLY A 53 -22.59 -1.20 13.89
CA GLY A 53 -23.91 -1.78 14.22
C GLY A 53 -23.89 -2.77 15.40
N ALA A 54 -22.98 -2.57 16.35
CA ALA A 54 -23.02 -3.24 17.64
C ALA A 54 -24.11 -2.62 18.52
N LYS A 55 -24.80 -3.43 19.34
CA LYS A 55 -25.82 -2.92 20.30
C LYS A 55 -25.19 -2.09 21.44
N LYS A 56 -23.88 -2.19 21.62
CA LYS A 56 -23.04 -1.42 22.55
C LYS A 56 -21.76 -1.02 21.83
N ALA A 57 -21.32 0.22 22.00
CA ALA A 57 -20.05 0.67 21.46
C ALA A 57 -18.91 -0.14 22.10
N GLN A 58 -17.96 -0.57 21.27
CA GLN A 58 -16.82 -1.36 21.71
C GLN A 58 -15.74 -0.41 22.26
N SER A 59 -15.25 -0.64 23.48
CA SER A 59 -14.25 0.24 24.11
C SER A 59 -12.87 0.10 23.48
N TYR A 60 -12.49 -1.09 23.01
CA TYR A 60 -11.21 -1.34 22.36
C TYR A 60 -11.25 -2.54 21.41
N GLN A 61 -10.37 -2.57 20.42
CA GLN A 61 -10.08 -3.72 19.57
C GLN A 61 -8.69 -4.24 19.90
N GLU A 62 -8.54 -5.55 20.06
CA GLU A 62 -7.27 -6.18 20.37
C GLU A 62 -7.21 -7.59 19.76
N GLU A 63 -6.19 -7.81 18.93
CA GLU A 63 -5.95 -9.05 18.22
C GLU A 63 -4.45 -9.34 18.20
N TRP A 64 -4.08 -10.61 18.40
CA TRP A 64 -2.71 -11.10 18.30
C TRP A 64 -2.67 -12.37 17.45
N GLY A 65 -1.76 -12.39 16.48
CA GLY A 65 -1.65 -13.49 15.52
C GLY A 65 -0.23 -13.79 15.07
N GLN A 66 -0.10 -14.99 14.52
CA GLN A 66 1.08 -15.46 13.82
C GLN A 66 0.71 -15.80 12.38
N GLY A 67 1.46 -15.27 11.43
CA GLY A 67 1.29 -15.45 10.00
C GLY A 67 2.53 -16.04 9.35
N PHE A 68 2.30 -16.79 8.28
CA PHE A 68 3.31 -17.30 7.37
C PHE A 68 2.90 -16.95 5.95
N ILE A 69 3.78 -16.29 5.21
CA ILE A 69 3.54 -15.88 3.83
C ILE A 69 4.69 -16.46 3.00
N GLY A 70 4.39 -17.55 2.31
CA GLY A 70 5.28 -18.17 1.34
C GLY A 70 5.06 -17.59 -0.04
N SER A 71 6.13 -17.13 -0.69
CA SER A 71 6.11 -16.69 -2.09
C SER A 71 7.14 -17.49 -2.89
N TYR A 72 6.65 -18.11 -3.96
CA TYR A 72 7.46 -18.81 -4.94
C TYR A 72 7.37 -18.08 -6.28
N GLN A 73 8.52 -17.83 -6.89
CA GLN A 73 8.61 -17.26 -8.22
C GLN A 73 9.55 -18.14 -9.02
N SER A 74 9.03 -18.85 -10.03
CA SER A 74 9.91 -19.62 -10.89
C SER A 74 10.79 -18.72 -11.76
N GLY A 75 11.91 -19.25 -12.24
CA GLY A 75 12.58 -18.70 -13.42
C GLY A 75 11.70 -18.76 -14.67
N PHE A 76 12.17 -18.19 -15.77
CA PHE A 76 11.55 -18.34 -17.08
C PHE A 76 12.25 -19.44 -17.88
N THR A 77 11.52 -20.22 -18.67
CA THR A 77 12.13 -21.11 -19.67
C THR A 77 13.05 -20.31 -20.61
N GLN A 78 14.11 -20.96 -21.08
CA GLN A 78 14.99 -20.37 -22.10
C GLN A 78 14.28 -20.33 -23.46
N GLY A 79 14.70 -19.41 -24.33
CA GLY A 79 14.11 -19.16 -25.64
C GLY A 79 13.50 -17.77 -25.77
N THR A 80 12.97 -17.47 -26.97
CA THR A 80 12.41 -16.16 -27.32
C THR A 80 11.25 -15.74 -26.42
N ILE A 81 10.36 -16.69 -26.12
CA ILE A 81 9.28 -16.52 -25.14
C ILE A 81 9.57 -17.45 -23.98
N GLY A 82 9.79 -16.87 -22.80
CA GLY A 82 9.98 -17.62 -21.56
C GLY A 82 8.66 -17.80 -20.82
N PHE A 83 8.42 -18.99 -20.28
CA PHE A 83 7.26 -19.30 -19.45
C PHE A 83 7.68 -19.58 -18.01
N GLY A 84 6.82 -19.26 -17.06
CA GLY A 84 7.02 -19.52 -15.64
C GLY A 84 5.72 -19.49 -14.85
N VAL A 85 5.82 -19.74 -13.55
CA VAL A 85 4.72 -19.74 -12.59
C VAL A 85 5.16 -19.03 -11.32
N ASP A 86 4.27 -18.19 -10.80
CA ASP A 86 4.35 -17.66 -9.44
C ASP A 86 3.29 -18.35 -8.57
N ALA A 87 3.60 -18.55 -7.29
CA ALA A 87 2.66 -19.05 -6.30
C ALA A 87 2.81 -18.28 -4.99
N ILE A 88 1.68 -18.08 -4.29
CA ILE A 88 1.64 -17.52 -2.96
C ILE A 88 0.83 -18.46 -2.06
N GLY A 89 1.36 -18.76 -0.89
CA GLY A 89 0.70 -19.57 0.13
C GLY A 89 0.74 -18.83 1.46
N MET A 90 -0.41 -18.71 2.13
CA MET A 90 -0.56 -17.90 3.32
C MET A 90 -1.36 -18.66 4.37
N TYR A 91 -0.88 -18.61 5.61
CA TYR A 91 -1.55 -19.17 6.78
C TYR A 91 -1.42 -18.21 7.95
N GLY A 92 -2.53 -17.93 8.62
CA GLY A 92 -2.57 -17.10 9.81
C GLY A 92 -3.34 -17.79 10.91
N PHE A 93 -2.81 -17.82 12.12
CA PHE A 93 -3.50 -18.36 13.28
C PHE A 93 -3.51 -17.38 14.46
N ARG A 94 -4.56 -17.46 15.25
CA ARG A 94 -4.89 -16.55 16.33
C ARG A 94 -4.25 -17.02 17.62
N LEU A 95 -3.36 -16.17 18.15
CA LEU A 95 -2.77 -16.34 19.47
C LEU A 95 -3.73 -15.82 20.54
N ASP A 96 -4.34 -14.66 20.31
CA ASP A 96 -5.24 -14.04 21.29
C ASP A 96 -6.25 -13.09 20.63
N SER A 97 -7.53 -13.20 21.02
CA SER A 97 -8.62 -12.22 20.83
C SER A 97 -9.94 -12.82 21.33
N GLY A 98 -11.07 -12.11 21.19
CA GLY A 98 -12.41 -12.64 21.45
C GLY A 98 -13.51 -11.75 20.90
N LYS A 99 -14.77 -12.21 20.95
CA LYS A 99 -15.94 -11.49 20.40
C LYS A 99 -16.02 -10.01 20.81
N GLY A 100 -15.68 -9.71 22.07
CA GLY A 100 -15.78 -8.37 22.64
C GLY A 100 -14.68 -7.40 22.23
N ARG A 101 -13.57 -7.91 21.66
CA ARG A 101 -12.39 -7.12 21.27
C ARG A 101 -11.90 -7.40 19.85
N ALA A 102 -12.64 -8.16 19.05
CA ALA A 102 -12.31 -8.37 17.64
C ALA A 102 -12.55 -7.12 16.79
N GLY A 103 -11.95 -7.06 15.60
CA GLY A 103 -12.09 -5.96 14.65
C GLY A 103 -10.80 -5.21 14.32
N GLY A 104 -9.65 -5.68 14.80
CA GLY A 104 -8.32 -5.21 14.40
C GLY A 104 -7.98 -5.53 12.93
N GLN A 105 -8.78 -6.40 12.29
CA GLN A 105 -8.61 -6.90 10.93
C GLN A 105 -7.37 -7.79 10.76
N LEU A 106 -6.98 -8.53 11.81
CA LEU A 106 -6.02 -9.63 11.68
C LEU A 106 -6.69 -10.94 11.26
N PHE A 107 -7.96 -11.14 11.63
CA PHE A 107 -8.70 -12.38 11.37
C PHE A 107 -10.04 -12.14 10.67
N PRO A 108 -10.53 -13.13 9.90
CA PRO A 108 -11.93 -13.19 9.52
C PRO A 108 -12.82 -13.27 10.76
N ARG A 109 -14.08 -12.86 10.63
CA ARG A 109 -15.09 -13.01 11.69
C ARG A 109 -16.22 -13.89 11.20
N ASN A 110 -16.60 -14.89 12.00
CA ASN A 110 -17.75 -15.74 11.69
C ASN A 110 -19.09 -15.01 11.83
N SER A 111 -20.18 -15.70 11.51
CA SER A 111 -21.56 -15.21 11.64
C SER A 111 -21.91 -14.70 13.06
N ASN A 112 -21.25 -15.23 14.09
CA ASN A 112 -21.40 -14.80 15.48
C ASN A 112 -20.51 -13.60 15.87
N LYS A 113 -19.82 -13.00 14.90
CA LYS A 113 -18.84 -11.92 15.04
C LYS A 113 -17.62 -12.29 15.88
N LYS A 114 -17.35 -13.59 16.07
CA LYS A 114 -16.12 -14.06 16.73
C LYS A 114 -15.00 -14.12 15.70
N PRO A 115 -13.76 -13.72 16.04
CA PRO A 115 -12.62 -13.90 15.16
C PRO A 115 -12.33 -15.40 15.02
N GLU A 116 -12.01 -15.84 13.80
CA GLU A 116 -11.67 -17.24 13.54
C GLU A 116 -10.39 -17.65 14.26
N LYS A 117 -10.23 -18.96 14.50
CA LYS A 117 -9.01 -19.50 15.12
C LYS A 117 -7.83 -19.41 14.18
N ASP A 118 -8.06 -19.63 12.90
CA ASP A 118 -7.07 -19.56 11.84
C ASP A 118 -7.75 -19.30 10.50
N PHE A 119 -6.94 -19.03 9.49
CA PHE A 119 -7.37 -18.90 8.10
C PHE A 119 -6.17 -19.11 7.17
N SER A 120 -6.46 -19.58 5.97
CA SER A 120 -5.45 -19.88 4.96
C SER A 120 -5.91 -19.45 3.58
N ARG A 121 -4.94 -19.22 2.71
CA ARG A 121 -5.18 -18.93 1.31
C ARG A 121 -3.98 -19.27 0.47
N ALA A 122 -4.21 -19.73 -0.75
CA ALA A 122 -3.17 -19.93 -1.75
C ALA A 122 -3.64 -19.40 -3.10
N GLY A 123 -2.69 -18.93 -3.90
CA GLY A 123 -2.90 -18.39 -5.22
C GLY A 123 -1.76 -18.78 -6.15
N ILE A 124 -2.07 -18.92 -7.43
CA ILE A 124 -1.09 -19.20 -8.50
C ILE A 124 -1.29 -18.21 -9.65
N ALA A 125 -0.21 -17.88 -10.33
CA ALA A 125 -0.24 -17.09 -11.55
C ALA A 125 0.74 -17.65 -12.59
N ALA A 126 0.25 -17.85 -13.81
CA ALA A 126 1.11 -18.15 -14.95
C ALA A 126 1.74 -16.83 -15.44
N LYS A 127 3.01 -16.89 -15.86
CA LYS A 127 3.71 -15.74 -16.44
C LYS A 127 4.44 -16.12 -17.72
N ALA A 128 4.48 -15.19 -18.66
CA ALA A 128 5.27 -15.26 -19.87
C ALA A 128 6.11 -13.99 -20.02
N ARG A 129 7.31 -14.10 -20.58
CA ARG A 129 8.19 -12.96 -20.86
C ARG A 129 8.70 -13.01 -22.29
N LEU A 130 8.56 -11.89 -22.99
CA LEU A 130 9.13 -11.63 -24.30
C LEU A 130 9.94 -10.34 -24.20
N SER A 131 11.23 -10.39 -24.53
CA SER A 131 12.15 -9.27 -24.34
C SER A 131 12.17 -8.76 -22.89
N ASN A 132 11.62 -7.57 -22.64
CA ASN A 132 11.49 -6.90 -21.34
C ASN A 132 10.03 -6.70 -20.95
N THR A 133 9.12 -7.41 -21.61
CA THR A 133 7.69 -7.38 -21.37
C THR A 133 7.24 -8.67 -20.72
N ILE A 134 6.65 -8.56 -19.53
CA ILE A 134 6.10 -9.68 -18.77
C ILE A 134 4.58 -9.59 -18.80
N VAL A 135 3.93 -10.71 -19.12
CA VAL A 135 2.49 -10.90 -18.99
C VAL A 135 2.27 -11.91 -17.87
N LYS A 136 1.42 -11.57 -16.90
CA LYS A 136 1.10 -12.44 -15.76
C LYS A 136 -0.42 -12.54 -15.59
N TYR A 137 -0.93 -13.76 -15.50
CA TYR A 137 -2.35 -14.02 -15.28
C TYR A 137 -2.57 -15.00 -14.12
N GLY A 138 -3.43 -14.62 -13.19
CA GLY A 138 -3.79 -15.41 -12.03
C GLY A 138 -3.83 -14.56 -10.76
N GLU A 139 -3.69 -15.22 -9.61
CA GLU A 139 -3.69 -14.56 -8.31
C GLU A 139 -2.30 -14.02 -7.96
N GLN A 140 -2.22 -12.71 -7.73
CA GLN A 140 -0.96 -11.98 -7.56
C GLN A 140 -1.15 -10.75 -6.66
N MET A 141 -0.04 -10.23 -6.13
CA MET A 141 -0.01 -8.88 -5.54
C MET A 141 0.18 -7.85 -6.65
N VAL A 142 -0.36 -6.66 -6.45
CA VAL A 142 -0.25 -5.53 -7.39
C VAL A 142 0.11 -4.29 -6.59
N ALA A 143 1.02 -3.47 -7.11
CA ALA A 143 1.48 -2.26 -6.46
C ALA A 143 1.53 -1.11 -7.48
N THR A 144 0.41 -0.43 -7.67
CA THR A 144 0.31 0.78 -8.49
C THR A 144 -0.49 1.84 -7.73
N PRO A 145 -0.25 3.16 -7.97
CA PRO A 145 -0.96 4.22 -7.26
C PRO A 145 -2.49 4.16 -7.41
N VAL A 146 -3.01 3.46 -8.42
CA VAL A 146 -4.45 3.34 -8.71
C VAL A 146 -5.03 1.95 -8.43
N PHE A 147 -4.19 0.98 -8.06
CA PHE A 147 -4.54 -0.39 -7.68
C PHE A 147 -3.39 -1.01 -6.88
N ASP A 148 -3.55 -1.14 -5.56
CA ASP A 148 -2.48 -1.61 -4.66
C ASP A 148 -3.02 -2.51 -3.55
N THR A 149 -2.55 -3.77 -3.56
CA THR A 149 -2.93 -4.82 -2.62
C THR A 149 -2.25 -4.61 -1.28
N ASN A 150 -3.03 -4.42 -0.22
CA ASN A 150 -2.49 -4.05 1.07
C ASN A 150 -1.78 -5.18 1.83
N ASP A 151 -0.64 -4.87 2.44
CA ASP A 151 0.11 -5.76 3.35
C ASP A 151 0.24 -5.21 4.79
N GLY A 152 -0.70 -4.36 5.19
CA GLY A 152 -0.67 -3.64 6.47
C GLY A 152 -1.19 -4.41 7.68
N ARG A 153 -1.41 -5.74 7.58
CA ARG A 153 -1.98 -6.62 8.64
C ARG A 153 -1.25 -7.96 8.70
N LEU A 154 -1.91 -9.03 9.18
CA LEU A 154 -1.30 -10.34 9.40
C LEU A 154 -0.89 -11.00 8.08
N LEU A 155 -1.80 -11.02 7.09
CA LEU A 155 -1.57 -11.52 5.74
C LEU A 155 -1.89 -10.42 4.72
N PRO A 156 -1.30 -10.45 3.51
CA PRO A 156 -1.58 -9.46 2.47
C PRO A 156 -2.92 -9.71 1.76
N GLU A 157 -3.43 -8.66 1.11
CA GLU A 157 -4.42 -8.77 0.04
C GLU A 157 -3.77 -9.38 -1.22
N THR A 158 -4.57 -10.02 -2.07
CA THR A 158 -4.15 -10.37 -3.43
C THR A 158 -5.30 -10.17 -4.40
N ALA A 159 -4.98 -10.00 -5.68
CA ALA A 159 -5.91 -9.79 -6.77
C ALA A 159 -5.79 -10.87 -7.83
N THR A 160 -6.90 -11.22 -8.47
CA THR A 160 -6.93 -12.20 -9.57
C THR A 160 -7.20 -11.49 -10.88
N GLY A 161 -6.26 -11.63 -11.83
CA GLY A 161 -6.36 -10.95 -13.12
C GLY A 161 -5.11 -11.01 -13.98
N LEU A 162 -5.12 -10.21 -15.04
CA LEU A 162 -4.04 -9.98 -15.99
C LEU A 162 -3.26 -8.74 -15.59
N LEU A 163 -1.93 -8.84 -15.57
CA LEU A 163 -0.99 -7.72 -15.46
C LEU A 163 0.04 -7.82 -16.60
N ILE A 164 0.31 -6.70 -17.25
CA ILE A 164 1.34 -6.56 -18.28
C ILE A 164 2.27 -5.45 -17.83
N GLU A 165 3.56 -5.75 -17.74
CA GLU A 165 4.61 -4.79 -17.43
C GLU A 165 5.65 -4.80 -18.54
N SER A 166 5.93 -3.65 -19.13
CA SER A 166 6.82 -3.51 -20.26
C SER A 166 7.92 -2.49 -19.97
N ASN A 167 9.17 -2.92 -20.13
CA ASN A 167 10.37 -2.09 -19.96
C ASN A 167 11.23 -2.10 -21.24
N GLU A 168 10.59 -2.06 -22.42
CA GLU A 168 11.31 -2.11 -23.71
C GLU A 168 12.09 -0.83 -23.99
N ILE A 169 11.58 0.32 -23.55
CA ILE A 169 12.18 1.64 -23.77
C ILE A 169 12.99 2.01 -22.53
N ASP A 170 14.22 2.50 -22.73
CA ASP A 170 15.04 2.93 -21.61
C ASP A 170 14.31 3.98 -20.75
N LYS A 171 14.44 3.86 -19.43
CA LYS A 171 13.81 4.73 -18.41
C LYS A 171 12.26 4.74 -18.37
N LEU A 172 11.58 4.03 -19.28
CA LEU A 172 10.11 3.98 -19.34
C LEU A 172 9.61 2.59 -18.96
N GLN A 173 8.80 2.53 -17.90
CA GLN A 173 8.00 1.36 -17.56
C GLN A 173 6.54 1.63 -17.92
N LEU A 174 5.92 0.75 -18.70
CA LEU A 174 4.49 0.76 -18.96
C LEU A 174 3.80 -0.36 -18.19
N THR A 175 2.62 -0.08 -17.64
CA THR A 175 1.82 -1.04 -16.90
C THR A 175 0.40 -1.05 -17.43
N PHE A 176 -0.14 -2.23 -17.74
CA PHE A 176 -1.54 -2.43 -18.10
C PHE A 176 -2.11 -3.58 -17.27
N GLY A 177 -3.39 -3.52 -16.90
CA GLY A 177 -3.98 -4.59 -16.12
C GLY A 177 -5.49 -4.66 -16.23
N ARG A 178 -6.00 -5.87 -16.04
CA ARG A 178 -7.43 -6.16 -15.91
C ARG A 178 -7.63 -7.23 -14.83
N PHE A 179 -8.30 -6.86 -13.75
CA PHE A 179 -8.56 -7.74 -12.62
C PHE A 179 -10.05 -7.85 -12.36
N THR A 180 -10.47 -8.99 -11.81
CA THR A 180 -11.90 -9.34 -11.63
C THR A 180 -12.22 -9.86 -10.23
N ALA A 181 -11.24 -9.89 -9.33
CA ALA A 181 -11.45 -10.21 -7.93
C ALA A 181 -10.33 -9.62 -7.09
N LEU A 182 -10.66 -9.20 -5.86
CA LEU A 182 -9.70 -8.87 -4.82
C LEU A 182 -10.13 -9.50 -3.51
N SER A 183 -9.16 -10.05 -2.80
CA SER A 183 -9.41 -10.75 -1.57
C SER A 183 -8.75 -10.03 -0.43
N ALA A 184 -9.55 -9.77 0.60
CA ALA A 184 -9.14 -8.96 1.73
C ALA A 184 -8.08 -9.69 2.58
N ARG A 185 -7.19 -8.90 3.19
CA ARG A 185 -6.14 -9.30 4.13
C ARG A 185 -6.58 -10.17 5.33
N ASN A 186 -7.87 -10.23 5.61
CA ASN A 186 -8.45 -10.95 6.74
C ASN A 186 -9.59 -11.89 6.30
N GLN A 187 -9.45 -12.53 5.13
CA GLN A 187 -10.42 -13.44 4.54
C GLN A 187 -9.72 -14.58 3.78
N SER A 188 -10.30 -15.78 3.79
CA SER A 188 -9.82 -16.91 2.96
C SER A 188 -10.40 -16.90 1.55
N GLY A 189 -11.59 -16.32 1.39
CA GLY A 189 -12.35 -16.34 0.15
C GLY A 189 -11.88 -15.29 -0.86
N GLN A 190 -12.24 -15.54 -2.13
CA GLN A 190 -12.07 -14.58 -3.22
C GLN A 190 -13.19 -13.54 -3.27
N ASP A 191 -12.87 -12.37 -3.81
CA ASP A 191 -13.79 -11.24 -3.97
C ASP A 191 -14.45 -10.77 -2.67
N THR A 192 -13.66 -10.79 -1.60
CA THR A 192 -14.12 -10.49 -0.24
C THR A 192 -13.88 -9.04 0.16
N GLN A 193 -13.28 -8.24 -0.73
CA GLN A 193 -13.07 -6.84 -0.47
C GLN A 193 -14.38 -6.08 -0.50
N VAL A 194 -14.64 -5.38 0.60
CA VAL A 194 -15.81 -4.52 0.72
C VAL A 194 -15.36 -3.07 0.79
N ASN A 195 -16.02 -2.20 0.02
CA ASN A 195 -15.85 -0.77 0.19
C ASN A 195 -16.51 -0.34 1.51
N SER A 196 -15.70 -0.13 2.55
CA SER A 196 -16.16 0.41 3.82
C SER A 196 -16.05 1.93 3.91
N MET A 197 -15.38 2.57 2.95
CA MET A 197 -15.41 4.04 2.84
C MET A 197 -16.79 4.45 2.34
N LEU A 198 -17.34 5.55 2.87
CA LEU A 198 -18.64 6.17 2.52
C LEU A 198 -19.88 5.65 3.26
N GLY A 199 -19.77 4.77 4.26
CA GLY A 199 -20.95 4.36 5.03
C GLY A 199 -22.04 3.69 4.18
N TYR A 200 -21.66 3.15 3.01
CA TYR A 200 -22.52 2.35 2.16
C TYR A 200 -22.95 1.13 2.96
N LYS A 201 -24.13 1.20 3.58
CA LYS A 201 -24.82 0.00 4.06
C LYS A 201 -24.84 -0.95 2.88
N GLN A 202 -24.28 -2.14 3.08
CA GLN A 202 -24.12 -3.25 2.14
C GLN A 202 -25.37 -3.54 1.29
N HIS A 203 -25.77 -2.64 0.40
CA HIS A 203 -26.79 -2.88 -0.59
C HIS A 203 -26.07 -3.68 -1.69
N ASN A 204 -26.04 -4.99 -1.47
CA ASN A 204 -25.73 -6.06 -2.43
C ASN A 204 -24.31 -6.62 -2.49
N GLY A 205 -23.43 -6.38 -1.51
CA GLY A 205 -22.24 -7.23 -1.28
C GLY A 205 -21.35 -7.50 -2.49
N LYS A 206 -21.24 -6.57 -3.45
CA LYS A 206 -20.44 -6.79 -4.65
C LYS A 206 -19.02 -6.32 -4.36
N GLY A 207 -18.08 -7.26 -4.29
CA GLY A 207 -16.66 -6.95 -4.27
C GLY A 207 -16.20 -6.35 -5.59
N LEU A 208 -14.92 -6.48 -5.89
CA LEU A 208 -14.31 -5.97 -7.11
C LEU A 208 -14.85 -6.74 -8.33
N LYS A 209 -15.85 -6.18 -9.03
CA LYS A 209 -16.37 -6.75 -10.29
C LYS A 209 -15.31 -6.79 -11.39
N SER A 210 -14.71 -5.62 -11.64
CA SER A 210 -13.57 -5.50 -12.52
C SER A 210 -12.89 -4.15 -12.34
N ILE A 211 -11.57 -4.14 -12.47
CA ILE A 211 -10.77 -2.93 -12.64
C ILE A 211 -9.92 -3.09 -13.89
N ASN A 212 -9.90 -2.06 -14.73
CA ASN A 212 -8.89 -1.90 -15.78
C ASN A 212 -7.94 -0.79 -15.36
N LEU A 213 -6.64 -0.97 -15.60
CA LEU A 213 -5.65 0.06 -15.31
C LEU A 213 -4.64 0.17 -16.45
N ALA A 214 -4.12 1.37 -16.63
CA ALA A 214 -3.00 1.67 -17.51
C ALA A 214 -2.17 2.79 -16.89
N GLY A 215 -0.86 2.74 -17.05
CA GLY A 215 0.01 3.80 -16.57
C GLY A 215 1.46 3.65 -16.97
N ALA A 216 2.25 4.63 -16.59
CA ALA A 216 3.65 4.73 -16.92
C ALA A 216 4.45 5.36 -15.79
N ASN A 217 5.68 4.87 -15.62
CA ASN A 217 6.74 5.51 -14.85
C ASN A 217 7.85 5.92 -15.81
N TYR A 218 8.31 7.16 -15.74
CA TYR A 218 9.40 7.66 -16.56
C TYR A 218 10.49 8.33 -15.72
N GLN A 219 11.70 7.79 -15.80
CA GLN A 219 12.88 8.33 -15.15
C GLN A 219 13.48 9.44 -16.02
N PHE A 220 13.05 10.69 -15.84
CA PHE A 220 13.50 11.84 -16.65
C PHE A 220 15.00 12.12 -16.51
N THR A 221 15.50 12.05 -15.27
CA THR A 221 16.93 12.17 -14.92
C THR A 221 17.25 11.12 -13.86
N ASN A 222 18.51 10.95 -13.44
CA ASN A 222 18.83 10.03 -12.32
C ASN A 222 18.11 10.38 -11.00
N ASN A 223 17.56 11.60 -10.92
CA ASN A 223 17.02 12.18 -9.71
C ASN A 223 15.53 12.52 -9.80
N LEU A 224 14.91 12.43 -10.98
CA LEU A 224 13.51 12.79 -11.21
C LEU A 224 12.76 11.61 -11.82
N LEU A 225 11.84 11.03 -11.05
CA LEU A 225 10.87 10.05 -11.50
C LEU A 225 9.50 10.72 -11.59
N ALA A 226 8.80 10.56 -12.72
CA ALA A 226 7.38 10.92 -12.80
C ALA A 226 6.52 9.71 -13.15
N SER A 227 5.29 9.74 -12.70
CA SER A 227 4.33 8.65 -12.82
C SER A 227 2.98 9.18 -13.29
N ALA A 228 2.30 8.45 -14.17
CA ALA A 228 0.94 8.76 -14.59
C ALA A 228 0.13 7.46 -14.71
N TYR A 229 -1.00 7.38 -14.01
CA TYR A 229 -1.84 6.17 -13.99
C TYR A 229 -3.32 6.51 -14.12
N PHE A 230 -4.06 5.57 -14.69
CA PHE A 230 -5.50 5.64 -14.86
C PHE A 230 -6.10 4.30 -14.46
N SER A 231 -7.23 4.31 -13.76
CA SER A 231 -8.04 3.12 -13.57
C SER A 231 -9.52 3.37 -13.71
N ASP A 232 -10.22 2.33 -14.15
CA ASP A 232 -11.67 2.25 -14.28
C ASP A 232 -12.17 1.07 -13.45
N VAL A 233 -12.74 1.38 -12.28
CA VAL A 233 -13.37 0.41 -11.38
C VAL A 233 -14.86 0.36 -11.68
N LYS A 234 -15.31 -0.77 -12.24
CA LYS A 234 -16.69 -0.95 -12.71
C LYS A 234 -17.69 -0.75 -11.56
N ASP A 235 -18.63 0.16 -11.77
CA ASP A 235 -19.69 0.56 -10.83
C ASP A 235 -19.24 1.31 -9.57
N PHE A 236 -17.95 1.69 -9.49
CA PHE A 236 -17.39 2.50 -8.41
C PHE A 236 -16.93 3.86 -8.93
N TRP A 237 -15.71 3.97 -9.44
CA TRP A 237 -15.13 5.23 -9.89
C TRP A 237 -14.09 5.05 -10.99
N LYS A 238 -13.84 6.14 -11.70
CA LYS A 238 -12.63 6.34 -12.50
C LYS A 238 -11.63 7.13 -11.66
N LYS A 239 -10.37 6.72 -11.70
CA LYS A 239 -9.27 7.36 -10.96
C LYS A 239 -8.15 7.72 -11.95
N GLN A 240 -7.64 8.94 -11.82
CA GLN A 240 -6.45 9.40 -12.52
C GLN A 240 -5.42 9.79 -11.47
N TYR A 241 -4.16 9.48 -11.71
CA TYR A 241 -3.05 9.77 -10.82
C TYR A 241 -1.90 10.39 -11.59
N LEU A 242 -1.27 11.41 -11.00
CA LEU A 242 0.00 11.97 -11.40
C LEU A 242 0.92 12.01 -10.18
N GLY A 243 2.17 11.61 -10.34
CA GLY A 243 3.17 11.64 -9.28
C GLY A 243 4.51 12.13 -9.77
N ALA A 244 5.29 12.74 -8.89
CA ALA A 244 6.68 13.11 -9.14
C ALA A 244 7.51 12.97 -7.86
N ASP A 245 8.67 12.35 -7.98
CA ASP A 245 9.69 12.26 -6.93
C ASP A 245 11.00 12.86 -7.45
N TYR A 246 11.51 13.86 -6.74
CA TYR A 246 12.72 14.59 -7.11
C TYR A 246 13.71 14.67 -5.96
N VAL A 247 14.91 14.11 -6.15
CA VAL A 247 16.02 14.18 -5.20
C VAL A 247 17.05 15.22 -5.66
N LEU A 248 17.24 16.27 -4.88
CA LEU A 248 18.28 17.27 -5.06
C LEU A 248 19.43 17.00 -4.08
N PRO A 249 20.52 16.32 -4.50
CA PRO A 249 21.72 16.20 -3.68
C PRO A 249 22.36 17.59 -3.50
N LEU A 250 22.68 17.94 -2.26
CA LEU A 250 23.35 19.21 -1.92
C LEU A 250 24.84 18.99 -1.64
N THR A 251 25.15 17.92 -0.91
CA THR A 251 26.50 17.43 -0.58
C THR A 251 26.48 15.90 -0.53
N ASN A 252 27.59 15.26 -0.14
CA ASN A 252 27.65 13.80 0.02
C ASN A 252 26.80 13.26 1.19
N ASP A 253 26.41 14.14 2.11
CA ASP A 253 25.67 13.81 3.34
C ASP A 253 24.37 14.62 3.48
N GLN A 254 24.01 15.42 2.47
CA GLN A 254 22.80 16.25 2.48
C GLN A 254 22.03 16.17 1.17
N GLU A 255 20.72 16.07 1.28
CA GLU A 255 19.80 16.08 0.14
C GLU A 255 18.46 16.71 0.51
N LEU A 256 17.76 17.22 -0.51
CA LEU A 256 16.36 17.58 -0.46
C LEU A 256 15.56 16.62 -1.34
N ASN A 257 14.57 15.93 -0.78
CA ASN A 257 13.63 15.14 -1.56
C ASN A 257 12.27 15.85 -1.60
N PHE A 258 11.71 16.00 -2.80
CA PHE A 258 10.38 16.54 -3.03
C PHE A 258 9.51 15.45 -3.64
N ASN A 259 8.35 15.20 -3.03
CA ASN A 259 7.41 14.21 -3.50
C ASN A 259 6.03 14.84 -3.66
N PHE A 260 5.46 14.71 -4.86
CA PHE A 260 4.16 15.24 -5.24
C PHE A 260 3.27 14.10 -5.72
N ASP A 261 2.03 14.07 -5.22
CA ASP A 261 1.00 13.15 -5.65
C ASP A 261 -0.28 13.92 -5.95
N TYR A 262 -0.99 13.53 -7.00
CA TYR A 262 -2.27 14.08 -7.38
C TYR A 262 -3.20 12.97 -7.83
N TYR A 263 -4.44 13.03 -7.35
CA TYR A 263 -5.54 12.17 -7.74
C TYR A 263 -6.75 12.98 -8.19
N HIS A 264 -7.35 12.55 -9.29
CA HIS A 264 -8.73 12.89 -9.64
C HIS A 264 -9.59 11.63 -9.53
N VAL A 265 -10.68 11.68 -8.75
CA VAL A 265 -11.60 10.55 -8.57
C VAL A 265 -13.03 10.96 -8.88
N LYS A 266 -13.67 10.21 -9.77
CA LYS A 266 -15.05 10.48 -10.20
C LYS A 266 -15.91 9.23 -10.15
N ALA A 267 -17.02 9.30 -9.42
CA ALA A 267 -17.98 8.19 -9.34
C ALA A 267 -18.63 7.89 -10.71
N GLN A 268 -18.88 6.61 -10.95
CA GLN A 268 -19.59 6.11 -12.12
C GLN A 268 -20.53 4.95 -11.75
N GLY A 269 -21.29 4.45 -12.73
CA GLY A 269 -22.19 3.31 -12.57
C GLY A 269 -23.12 3.43 -11.35
N ASP A 270 -23.23 2.36 -10.57
CA ASP A 270 -24.08 2.31 -9.38
C ASP A 270 -23.67 3.38 -8.34
N MET A 271 -22.36 3.59 -8.12
CA MET A 271 -21.86 4.54 -7.13
C MET A 271 -22.34 5.97 -7.36
N LYS A 272 -22.40 6.42 -8.62
CA LYS A 272 -22.87 7.76 -8.99
C LYS A 272 -24.33 8.02 -8.57
N ARG A 273 -25.14 6.97 -8.42
CA ARG A 273 -26.55 7.08 -7.99
C ARG A 273 -26.68 7.35 -6.49
N VAL A 274 -25.65 7.01 -5.72
CA VAL A 274 -25.67 7.05 -4.25
C VAL A 274 -24.82 8.21 -3.73
N TYR A 275 -23.65 8.44 -4.31
CA TYR A 275 -22.72 9.49 -3.89
C TYR A 275 -22.28 10.36 -5.06
N LYS A 276 -22.23 11.68 -4.81
CA LYS A 276 -21.65 12.64 -5.74
C LYS A 276 -20.15 12.74 -5.45
N ILE A 277 -19.37 11.88 -6.10
CA ILE A 277 -17.90 11.88 -6.00
C ILE A 277 -17.33 12.48 -7.27
N ASP A 278 -16.66 13.61 -7.12
CA ASP A 278 -15.89 14.31 -8.15
C ASP A 278 -14.88 15.16 -7.39
N SER A 279 -13.71 14.59 -7.14
CA SER A 279 -12.73 15.15 -6.20
C SER A 279 -11.33 15.23 -6.80
N ASN A 280 -10.61 16.25 -6.35
CA ASN A 280 -9.19 16.45 -6.64
C ASN A 280 -8.45 16.45 -5.31
N THR A 281 -7.57 15.49 -5.11
CA THR A 281 -6.76 15.37 -3.89
C THR A 281 -5.30 15.33 -4.25
N TRP A 282 -4.49 16.15 -3.60
CA TRP A 282 -3.06 16.20 -3.86
C TRP A 282 -2.27 16.43 -2.59
N SER A 283 -1.01 15.99 -2.60
CA SER A 283 -0.02 16.22 -1.57
C SER A 283 1.30 16.68 -2.16
N LEU A 284 2.01 17.52 -1.42
CA LEU A 284 3.40 17.88 -1.67
C LEU A 284 4.16 17.76 -0.36
N THR A 285 5.26 17.02 -0.38
CA THR A 285 6.20 16.92 0.75
C THR A 285 7.59 17.38 0.33
N GLY A 286 8.30 17.98 1.28
CA GLY A 286 9.71 18.33 1.16
C GLY A 286 10.46 17.78 2.37
N ALA A 287 11.48 16.97 2.13
CA ALA A 287 12.30 16.33 3.14
C ALA A 287 13.75 16.78 3.00
N TYR A 288 14.32 17.38 4.05
CA TYR A 288 15.74 17.68 4.14
C TYR A 288 16.43 16.61 4.98
N THR A 289 17.36 15.89 4.37
CA THR A 289 18.22 14.93 5.06
C THR A 289 19.59 15.56 5.26
N ILE A 290 20.08 15.50 6.49
CA ILE A 290 21.47 15.78 6.86
C ILE A 290 21.98 14.65 7.73
N ASP A 291 22.96 13.93 7.23
CA ASP A 291 23.55 12.78 7.88
C ASP A 291 22.49 11.73 8.29
N ALA A 292 22.31 11.50 9.59
CA ALA A 292 21.37 10.55 10.15
C ALA A 292 19.94 11.10 10.29
N HIS A 293 19.74 12.40 10.06
CA HIS A 293 18.53 13.14 10.40
C HIS A 293 17.75 13.50 9.14
N THR A 294 16.44 13.29 9.13
CA THR A 294 15.55 13.77 8.07
C THR A 294 14.40 14.58 8.67
N PHE A 295 14.21 15.80 8.18
CA PHE A 295 13.11 16.70 8.54
C PHE A 295 12.16 16.84 7.36
N LEU A 296 10.89 16.48 7.52
CA LEU A 296 9.90 16.54 6.46
C LEU A 296 8.75 17.45 6.83
N LEU A 297 8.39 18.35 5.90
CA LEU A 297 7.15 19.12 5.92
C LEU A 297 6.25 18.66 4.77
N GLY A 298 4.96 18.57 5.04
CA GLY A 298 3.97 18.13 4.05
C GLY A 298 2.73 19.01 4.08
N TYR A 299 2.12 19.19 2.91
CA TYR A 299 0.80 19.77 2.76
C TYR A 299 -0.05 18.89 1.85
N GLN A 300 -1.33 18.73 2.18
CA GLN A 300 -2.29 17.96 1.42
C GLN A 300 -3.64 18.68 1.39
N SER A 301 -4.33 18.58 0.26
CA SER A 301 -5.66 19.17 0.08
C SER A 301 -6.56 18.23 -0.70
N SER A 302 -7.75 17.98 -0.17
CA SER A 302 -8.84 17.25 -0.80
C SER A 302 -9.99 18.22 -1.10
N SER A 303 -10.28 18.42 -2.38
CA SER A 303 -11.25 19.39 -2.89
C SER A 303 -12.28 18.70 -3.79
N GLY A 304 -13.37 19.41 -4.10
CA GLY A 304 -14.49 18.83 -4.85
C GLY A 304 -15.52 18.19 -3.93
N LYS A 305 -16.16 17.11 -4.39
CA LYS A 305 -17.26 16.43 -3.69
C LYS A 305 -16.92 14.98 -3.35
N GLY A 306 -17.30 14.55 -2.14
CA GLY A 306 -17.23 13.15 -1.71
C GLY A 306 -15.88 12.68 -1.16
N GLY A 307 -14.87 13.56 -1.07
CA GLY A 307 -13.50 13.17 -0.70
C GLY A 307 -12.86 12.23 -1.72
N MET A 308 -11.72 11.62 -1.37
CA MET A 308 -11.04 10.63 -2.23
C MET A 308 -11.26 9.21 -1.70
N PRO A 309 -12.34 8.52 -2.10
CA PRO A 309 -12.55 7.15 -1.66
C PRO A 309 -11.50 6.21 -2.28
N TYR A 310 -11.18 5.16 -1.55
CA TYR A 310 -10.38 4.03 -2.04
C TYR A 310 -10.74 2.77 -1.25
N GLY A 311 -10.21 1.62 -1.69
CA GLY A 311 -10.21 0.38 -0.93
C GLY A 311 -10.79 -0.80 -1.68
N ILE A 312 -11.69 -0.58 -2.64
CA ILE A 312 -12.20 -1.68 -3.49
C ILE A 312 -11.12 -2.14 -4.48
N GLU A 313 -10.25 -1.21 -4.87
CA GLU A 313 -9.01 -1.36 -5.62
C GLU A 313 -7.80 -1.68 -4.69
N GLY A 314 -8.07 -2.24 -3.52
CA GLY A 314 -7.05 -2.54 -2.51
C GLY A 314 -6.79 -1.38 -1.56
N LYS A 315 -6.42 -1.72 -0.32
CA LYS A 315 -6.35 -0.74 0.80
C LYS A 315 -5.07 0.08 0.82
N ASP A 316 -4.10 -0.18 -0.05
CA ASP A 316 -2.88 0.65 -0.16
C ASP A 316 -2.93 1.60 -1.37
N ALA A 317 -4.04 1.65 -2.12
CA ALA A 317 -4.23 2.51 -3.29
C ALA A 317 -4.49 4.01 -2.94
N VAL A 318 -3.70 4.55 -2.02
CA VAL A 318 -3.73 5.90 -1.47
C VAL A 318 -2.30 6.41 -1.27
N TYR A 319 -1.70 6.94 -2.34
CA TYR A 319 -0.34 7.48 -2.28
C TYR A 319 -0.43 8.98 -1.99
N LEU A 320 -0.60 9.30 -0.71
CA LEU A 320 -0.76 10.68 -0.27
C LEU A 320 0.21 10.97 0.89
N GLY A 321 0.90 12.11 0.83
CA GLY A 321 1.98 12.48 1.75
C GLY A 321 1.57 12.57 3.22
N ASN A 322 0.29 12.85 3.51
CA ASN A 322 -0.24 12.88 4.88
C ASN A 322 -0.99 11.60 5.27
N SER A 323 -1.10 10.60 4.37
CA SER A 323 -1.65 9.29 4.75
C SER A 323 -0.82 8.66 5.87
N SER A 324 -1.51 8.34 6.96
CA SER A 324 -0.91 8.01 8.26
C SER A 324 -1.48 6.69 8.80
N GLN A 325 -1.21 6.36 10.07
CA GLN A 325 -1.57 5.04 10.60
C GLN A 325 -3.09 4.85 10.76
N VAL A 326 -3.80 5.92 11.15
CA VAL A 326 -5.24 5.91 11.42
C VAL A 326 -6.03 6.66 10.34
N SER A 327 -5.61 7.87 9.95
CA SER A 327 -6.30 8.69 8.95
C SER A 327 -5.47 8.93 7.68
N ASP A 328 -6.18 9.15 6.57
CA ASP A 328 -5.61 9.48 5.27
C ASP A 328 -5.73 10.96 4.91
N TYR A 329 -6.46 11.74 5.72
CA TYR A 329 -6.71 13.16 5.50
C TYR A 329 -7.31 13.49 4.12
N ASN A 330 -8.22 12.63 3.67
CA ASN A 330 -8.78 12.60 2.32
C ASN A 330 -10.30 12.89 2.30
N ASN A 331 -10.85 13.49 3.35
CA ASN A 331 -12.27 13.83 3.42
C ASN A 331 -12.62 15.00 2.48
N GLU A 332 -13.91 15.22 2.20
CA GLU A 332 -14.36 16.35 1.37
C GLU A 332 -13.94 17.69 2.01
N GLY A 333 -13.24 18.53 1.24
CA GLY A 333 -12.83 19.87 1.66
C GLY A 333 -11.62 19.91 2.59
N GLU A 334 -11.10 18.77 3.01
CA GLU A 334 -10.05 18.68 4.01
C GLU A 334 -8.72 19.26 3.51
N LYS A 335 -8.09 20.06 4.36
CA LYS A 335 -6.71 20.53 4.17
C LYS A 335 -5.90 20.10 5.37
N SER A 336 -4.70 19.59 5.13
CA SER A 336 -3.84 19.10 6.20
C SER A 336 -2.38 19.43 5.97
N TRP A 337 -1.66 19.58 7.07
CA TRP A 337 -0.20 19.73 7.06
C TRP A 337 0.43 18.70 7.99
N GLN A 338 1.69 18.38 7.69
CA GLN A 338 2.50 17.42 8.41
C GLN A 338 3.86 18.01 8.75
N ALA A 339 4.34 17.69 9.95
CA ALA A 339 5.75 17.79 10.32
C ALA A 339 6.22 16.41 10.79
N SER A 340 7.35 15.94 10.25
CA SER A 340 7.91 14.64 10.55
C SER A 340 9.41 14.72 10.75
N TYR A 341 9.93 13.94 11.68
CA TYR A 341 11.34 13.79 11.95
C TYR A 341 11.72 12.31 11.97
N THR A 342 12.72 11.95 11.18
CA THR A 342 13.28 10.60 11.12
C THR A 342 14.73 10.65 11.56
N ILE A 343 15.15 9.65 12.34
CA ILE A 343 16.56 9.41 12.67
C ILE A 343 16.92 7.96 12.40
N LYS A 344 18.05 7.73 11.72
CA LYS A 344 18.69 6.42 11.55
C LYS A 344 19.90 6.32 12.48
N LEU A 345 19.97 5.30 13.32
CA LEU A 345 20.97 5.24 14.40
C LEU A 345 22.27 4.49 14.05
N ASP A 346 22.51 4.23 12.77
CA ASP A 346 23.71 3.51 12.29
C ASP A 346 25.02 4.17 12.75
N LYS A 347 25.12 5.49 12.64
CA LYS A 347 26.28 6.27 13.09
C LYS A 347 26.38 6.48 14.60
N PHE A 348 25.34 6.09 15.35
CA PHE A 348 25.28 6.21 16.81
C PHE A 348 25.50 4.86 17.52
N GLY A 349 26.05 3.86 16.82
CA GLY A 349 26.34 2.55 17.39
C GLY A 349 25.14 1.61 17.50
N LEU A 350 24.00 1.97 16.92
CA LEU A 350 22.78 1.14 16.91
C LEU A 350 22.32 0.88 15.45
N PRO A 351 23.14 0.21 14.63
CA PRO A 351 22.81 -0.08 13.23
C PRO A 351 21.54 -0.91 13.11
N GLY A 352 20.72 -0.56 12.13
CA GLY A 352 19.41 -1.17 11.91
C GLY A 352 18.27 -0.58 12.76
N LEU A 353 18.53 0.32 13.70
CA LEU A 353 17.50 1.06 14.43
C LEU A 353 17.14 2.36 13.71
N SER A 354 15.85 2.57 13.45
CA SER A 354 15.31 3.83 12.95
C SER A 354 14.05 4.23 13.72
N ILE A 355 13.86 5.55 13.87
CA ILE A 355 12.72 6.13 14.58
C ILE A 355 12.12 7.24 13.72
N ILE A 356 10.80 7.22 13.55
CA ILE A 356 10.01 8.25 12.87
C ILE A 356 9.01 8.82 13.87
N ASN A 357 9.01 10.14 14.01
CA ASN A 357 7.98 10.90 14.72
C ASN A 357 7.24 11.77 13.71
N ARG A 358 5.92 11.78 13.76
CA ARG A 358 5.10 12.53 12.83
C ARG A 358 3.91 13.15 13.54
N TYR A 359 3.62 14.40 13.21
CA TYR A 359 2.39 15.07 13.61
C TYR A 359 1.68 15.58 12.37
N VAL A 360 0.40 15.25 12.22
CA VAL A 360 -0.44 15.66 11.10
C VAL A 360 -1.70 16.31 11.64
N ARG A 361 -2.10 17.43 11.05
CA ARG A 361 -3.32 18.16 11.44
C ARG A 361 -4.12 18.51 10.21
N GLY A 362 -5.41 18.17 10.25
CA GLY A 362 -6.40 18.46 9.21
C GLY A 362 -7.51 19.38 9.73
N ASP A 363 -8.02 20.23 8.85
CA ASP A 363 -9.20 21.05 9.08
C ASP A 363 -10.05 21.21 7.81
N ASN A 364 -11.12 22.00 7.92
CA ASN A 364 -12.09 22.26 6.86
C ASN A 364 -12.82 20.98 6.35
N ILE A 365 -12.90 19.96 7.20
CA ILE A 365 -13.57 18.72 6.85
C ILE A 365 -15.07 18.98 6.72
N ALA A 366 -15.60 18.72 5.53
CA ALA A 366 -17.01 18.55 5.28
C ALA A 366 -17.30 17.04 5.27
N ASN A 367 -18.11 16.59 6.22
CA ASN A 367 -18.47 15.19 6.30
C ASN A 367 -20.00 15.05 6.24
N SER A 368 -20.50 14.65 5.07
CA SER A 368 -21.92 14.36 4.87
C SER A 368 -22.39 13.13 5.67
N TRP A 369 -21.48 12.30 6.20
CA TRP A 369 -21.74 11.07 6.96
C TRP A 369 -21.99 11.29 8.46
N THR A 370 -21.42 12.34 9.07
CA THR A 370 -21.35 12.48 10.54
C THR A 370 -22.18 13.64 11.09
N LYS A 371 -23.13 14.18 10.29
CA LYS A 371 -23.96 15.37 10.64
C LYS A 371 -23.15 16.64 10.96
N LEU A 372 -21.84 16.65 10.68
CA LEU A 372 -21.04 17.87 10.80
C LEU A 372 -21.49 18.87 9.73
N LYS A 373 -21.86 20.08 10.16
CA LYS A 373 -22.05 21.20 9.23
C LYS A 373 -20.73 21.41 8.46
N SER A 374 -20.82 21.57 7.15
CA SER A 374 -19.69 21.69 6.22
C SER A 374 -18.59 22.65 6.73
N GLY A 375 -17.33 22.21 6.67
CA GLY A 375 -16.16 23.08 6.84
C GLY A 375 -15.72 23.35 8.28
N LYS A 376 -16.30 22.67 9.28
CA LYS A 376 -15.89 22.83 10.70
C LYS A 376 -15.16 21.63 11.29
N GLY A 377 -15.11 20.51 10.58
CA GLY A 377 -14.45 19.32 11.11
C GLY A 377 -12.93 19.51 11.16
N LYS A 378 -12.31 18.93 12.18
CA LYS A 378 -10.87 18.93 12.42
C LYS A 378 -10.44 17.56 12.90
N GLU A 379 -9.22 17.19 12.54
CA GLU A 379 -8.57 15.99 13.06
C GLU A 379 -7.08 16.19 13.23
N TRP A 380 -6.46 15.42 14.11
CA TRP A 380 -5.01 15.37 14.23
C TRP A 380 -4.54 14.00 14.66
N GLU A 381 -3.33 13.65 14.22
CA GLU A 381 -2.67 12.39 14.53
C GLU A 381 -1.22 12.66 14.91
N TYR A 382 -0.78 12.06 16.02
CA TYR A 382 0.63 11.91 16.34
C TYR A 382 1.02 10.44 16.16
N ASN A 383 2.12 10.20 15.45
CA ASN A 383 2.68 8.88 15.22
C ASN A 383 4.10 8.76 15.74
N LEU A 384 4.41 7.60 16.31
CA LEU A 384 5.76 7.12 16.60
C LEU A 384 5.92 5.76 15.93
N ASP A 385 6.94 5.61 15.09
CA ASP A 385 7.31 4.34 14.43
C ASP A 385 8.77 4.05 14.75
N ALA A 386 9.04 2.99 15.50
CA ALA A 386 10.39 2.55 15.81
C ALA A 386 10.60 1.16 15.21
N ARG A 387 11.65 1.00 14.41
CA ARG A 387 12.00 -0.27 13.77
C ARG A 387 13.45 -0.62 14.06
N TYR A 388 13.70 -1.86 14.49
CA TYR A 388 15.02 -2.44 14.62
C TYR A 388 15.13 -3.67 13.71
N VAL A 389 16.23 -3.80 12.97
CA VAL A 389 16.58 -5.00 12.21
C VAL A 389 17.90 -5.54 12.74
N VAL A 390 17.92 -6.82 13.12
CA VAL A 390 19.15 -7.49 13.58
C VAL A 390 20.14 -7.59 12.40
N GLN A 391 21.34 -7.05 12.59
CA GLN A 391 22.30 -6.86 11.50
C GLN A 391 23.17 -8.10 11.22
N SER A 392 23.38 -8.97 12.21
CA SER A 392 24.30 -10.11 12.11
C SER A 392 23.92 -11.25 13.06
N GLY A 393 24.59 -12.39 12.93
CA GLY A 393 24.36 -13.58 13.74
C GLY A 393 23.16 -14.42 13.30
N PRO A 394 22.76 -15.43 14.09
CA PRO A 394 21.71 -16.39 13.72
C PRO A 394 20.35 -15.76 13.46
N ALA A 395 20.06 -14.61 14.07
CA ALA A 395 18.81 -13.89 13.91
C ALA A 395 18.91 -12.71 12.92
N LYS A 396 19.96 -12.63 12.09
CA LYS A 396 20.11 -11.60 11.06
C LYS A 396 18.82 -11.47 10.23
N ASP A 397 18.38 -10.25 9.96
CA ASP A 397 17.14 -9.89 9.26
C ASP A 397 15.85 -10.05 10.09
N LEU A 398 15.91 -10.58 11.31
CA LEU A 398 14.81 -10.47 12.28
C LEU A 398 14.56 -9.00 12.57
N SER A 399 13.30 -8.58 12.42
CA SER A 399 12.92 -7.19 12.63
C SER A 399 11.81 -7.06 13.67
N PHE A 400 11.93 -6.01 14.46
CA PHE A 400 10.97 -5.59 15.47
C PHE A 400 10.49 -4.20 15.07
N ARG A 401 9.17 -4.00 15.04
CA ARG A 401 8.58 -2.70 14.74
C ARG A 401 7.45 -2.40 15.71
N VAL A 402 7.54 -1.27 16.39
CA VAL A 402 6.48 -0.71 17.22
C VAL A 402 5.94 0.52 16.52
N ARG A 403 4.62 0.57 16.36
CA ARG A 403 3.93 1.74 15.83
C ARG A 403 2.87 2.20 16.82
N HIS A 404 2.91 3.47 17.19
CA HIS A 404 1.94 4.11 18.05
C HIS A 404 1.27 5.25 17.29
N ALA A 405 -0.05 5.39 17.45
CA ALA A 405 -0.83 6.50 16.95
C ALA A 405 -1.73 7.05 18.05
N THR A 406 -1.75 8.38 18.18
CA THR A 406 -2.76 9.10 18.96
C THR A 406 -3.56 9.93 18.00
N TYR A 407 -4.83 9.57 17.80
CA TYR A 407 -5.72 10.20 16.85
C TYR A 407 -6.89 10.87 17.57
N ARG A 408 -7.18 12.11 17.22
CA ARG A 408 -8.34 12.85 17.71
C ARG A 408 -9.08 13.50 16.56
N SER A 409 -10.40 13.49 16.62
CA SER A 409 -11.24 14.04 15.55
C SER A 409 -12.55 14.58 16.08
N SER A 410 -13.03 15.65 15.45
CA SER A 410 -14.40 16.10 15.67
C SER A 410 -15.43 15.27 14.88
N ALA A 411 -14.98 14.41 13.95
CA ALA A 411 -15.81 13.69 13.00
C ALA A 411 -15.84 12.17 13.24
N LEU A 412 -14.72 11.59 13.68
CA LEU A 412 -14.55 10.15 13.90
C LEU A 412 -14.19 9.87 15.36
N ASP A 413 -14.35 8.62 15.79
CA ASP A 413 -13.98 8.21 17.15
C ASP A 413 -12.48 8.39 17.38
N ASP A 414 -12.15 9.16 18.42
CA ASP A 414 -10.83 9.31 19.00
C ASP A 414 -10.29 7.95 19.39
N ARG A 415 -9.01 7.70 19.10
CA ARG A 415 -8.39 6.44 19.45
C ARG A 415 -6.90 6.58 19.70
N ASN A 416 -6.39 5.68 20.54
CA ASN A 416 -4.98 5.38 20.63
C ASN A 416 -4.77 3.99 20.00
N GLU A 417 -3.77 3.83 19.15
CA GLU A 417 -3.51 2.56 18.48
C GLU A 417 -2.04 2.17 18.55
N VAL A 418 -1.78 0.97 19.07
CA VAL A 418 -0.46 0.36 19.13
C VAL A 418 -0.44 -0.88 18.24
N ARG A 419 0.64 -1.01 17.46
CA ARG A 419 0.96 -2.20 16.67
C ARG A 419 2.36 -2.67 17.06
N LEU A 420 2.51 -3.94 17.40
CA LEU A 420 3.80 -4.59 17.55
C LEU A 420 3.92 -5.66 16.47
N ILE A 421 4.96 -5.55 15.65
CA ILE A 421 5.16 -6.39 14.48
C ILE A 421 6.56 -6.97 14.57
N VAL A 422 6.66 -8.30 14.58
CA VAL A 422 7.94 -9.02 14.51
C VAL A 422 7.96 -9.84 13.24
N GLN A 423 9.00 -9.67 12.44
CA GLN A 423 9.11 -10.31 11.12
C GLN A 423 10.46 -10.96 10.94
N TYR A 424 10.46 -12.17 10.39
CA TYR A 424 11.67 -12.87 9.99
C TYR A 424 11.53 -13.38 8.56
N PRO A 425 12.29 -12.80 7.60
CA PRO A 425 12.30 -13.29 6.23
C PRO A 425 13.27 -14.47 6.09
N LEU A 426 12.77 -15.60 5.62
CA LEU A 426 13.57 -16.77 5.28
C LEU A 426 13.69 -16.87 3.76
N ASN A 427 14.92 -16.77 3.26
CA ASN A 427 15.23 -17.02 1.85
C ASN A 427 15.62 -18.51 1.73
N ILE A 428 14.75 -19.31 1.13
CA ILE A 428 14.91 -20.78 1.03
C ILE A 428 15.65 -21.16 -0.25
N LEU A 429 15.30 -20.50 -1.37
CA LEU A 429 15.89 -20.67 -2.70
C LEU A 429 16.12 -19.32 -3.35
#